data_AF-A0AAV9VWN3-F1
#
_entry.id   AF-A0AAV9VWN3-F1
#
_cell.length_a   1.000
_cell.length_b   1.000
_cell.length_c   1.000
_cell.angle_alpha   90.00
_cell.angle_beta   90.00
_cell.angle_gamma   90.00
#
_symmetry.space_group_name_H-M   'P 1'
#
loop_
_entity.id
_entity.type
_entity.pdbx_description
1 polymer ?
#
loop_
_entity_poly.entity_id
_entity_poly.type
_entity_poly.pdbx_seq_one_letter_code
_entity_poly.pdbx_strand_id
1 'polypeptide(L)'
;MHAQFNDRNCANEAIGGQHYGPVIVYITKVDDASRDSGDGLWYKLYENGWSAVPGTTRSDDDNWGVKDLNRCCGKVGVKIPSNIPSGDYLVRAEVIALHSAPTEPQPYVTCYQITVTGGSGSLPSSGGVKFPGAYSASDPGIGVNIHGHLTQYIIPGPPVMPGGTSDPAGSMQCPATGGTANPNTTTLRTTTTTAAATTARTTTTSTTTPGVTCPAGGCGSTCSISQWGQCGGVGWTGCTNCGSFRCVKLNDYYSQCQ
;
A
#
# COMPACT_ATOMS: atom_id res chain seq x y z
N MET A 1 2.36 -18.38 -13.46
CA MET A 1 2.67 -18.83 -12.09
C MET A 1 3.14 -17.59 -11.35
N HIS A 2 2.31 -17.01 -10.47
CA HIS A 2 2.67 -15.80 -9.73
C HIS A 2 3.65 -16.19 -8.63
N ALA A 3 4.90 -15.72 -8.72
CA ALA A 3 5.92 -16.01 -7.72
C ALA A 3 6.02 -14.82 -6.76
N GLN A 4 5.42 -14.97 -5.58
CA GLN A 4 5.55 -14.05 -4.46
C GLN A 4 6.14 -14.82 -3.29
N PHE A 5 7.47 -14.89 -3.27
CA PHE A 5 8.17 -15.55 -2.19
C PHE A 5 8.02 -14.70 -0.94
N ASN A 6 7.59 -15.30 0.17
CA ASN A 6 7.51 -14.62 1.46
C ASN A 6 8.90 -14.48 2.11
N ASP A 7 9.91 -14.18 1.28
CA ASP A 7 11.27 -13.90 1.65
C ASP A 7 11.74 -12.64 0.91
N ARG A 8 12.83 -12.04 1.40
CA ARG A 8 13.48 -10.89 0.76
C ARG A 8 14.88 -11.29 0.30
N ASN A 9 15.01 -12.54 -0.13
CA ASN A 9 16.28 -13.07 -0.62
C ASN A 9 16.54 -12.51 -2.02
N CYS A 10 17.75 -12.00 -2.24
CA CYS A 10 18.18 -11.52 -3.55
C CYS A 10 18.22 -12.62 -4.63
N ALA A 11 18.16 -13.89 -4.24
CA ALA A 11 18.08 -15.02 -5.16
C ALA A 11 16.71 -15.12 -5.88
N ASN A 12 15.68 -14.47 -5.33
CA ASN A 12 14.31 -14.54 -5.82
C ASN A 12 13.80 -13.14 -6.19
N GLU A 13 12.95 -13.06 -7.21
CA GLU A 13 12.20 -11.83 -7.48
C GLU A 13 11.25 -11.56 -6.31
N ALA A 14 11.21 -10.31 -5.84
CA ALA A 14 10.26 -9.89 -4.80
C ALA A 14 8.83 -9.87 -5.34
N ILE A 15 8.68 -9.48 -6.61
CA ILE A 15 7.47 -9.65 -7.39
C ILE A 15 7.85 -10.15 -8.78
N GLY A 16 7.65 -11.44 -9.02
CA GLY A 16 8.12 -12.10 -10.25
C GLY A 16 7.05 -12.23 -11.33
N GLY A 17 7.42 -12.80 -12.48
CA GLY A 17 6.47 -13.14 -13.55
C GLY A 17 6.00 -11.93 -14.36
N GLN A 18 6.92 -11.02 -14.69
CA GLN A 18 6.68 -9.86 -15.56
C GLN A 18 5.61 -8.89 -15.04
N HIS A 19 5.45 -8.77 -13.71
CA HIS A 19 4.55 -7.82 -13.06
C HIS A 19 5.10 -6.39 -13.10
N TYR A 20 5.53 -5.92 -14.28
CA TYR A 20 6.15 -4.63 -14.45
C TYR A 20 5.17 -3.49 -14.18
N GLY A 21 5.69 -2.42 -13.60
CA GLY A 21 4.90 -1.27 -13.20
C GLY A 21 5.61 -0.40 -12.16
N PRO A 22 4.95 0.65 -11.67
CA PRO A 22 5.51 1.57 -10.70
C PRO A 22 5.56 0.97 -9.29
N VAL A 23 6.45 1.52 -8.48
CA VAL A 23 6.48 1.38 -7.03
C VAL A 23 6.16 2.75 -6.43
N ILE A 24 5.19 2.82 -5.53
CA ILE A 24 4.68 4.08 -4.97
C ILE A 24 4.52 3.93 -3.46
N VAL A 25 4.90 4.94 -2.70
CA VAL A 25 4.66 4.97 -1.24
C VAL A 25 3.95 6.26 -0.87
N TYR A 26 2.90 6.13 -0.08
CA TYR A 26 2.13 7.23 0.49
C TYR A 26 2.23 7.24 2.01
N ILE A 27 1.99 8.40 2.61
CA ILE A 27 1.93 8.59 4.06
C ILE A 27 0.70 9.42 4.44
N THR A 28 0.06 9.10 5.57
CA THR A 28 -1.05 9.87 6.15
C THR A 28 -0.85 10.00 7.66
N LYS A 29 -1.07 11.20 8.21
CA LYS A 29 -1.02 11.46 9.65
C LYS A 29 -2.30 10.93 10.28
N VAL A 30 -2.16 10.24 11.41
CA VAL A 30 -3.27 9.67 12.18
C VAL A 30 -3.09 9.96 13.66
N ASP A 31 -4.16 9.83 14.44
CA ASP A 31 -4.07 10.03 15.90
C ASP A 31 -3.43 8.81 16.60
N ASP A 32 -3.74 7.60 16.12
CA ASP A 32 -3.22 6.33 16.63
C ASP A 32 -3.05 5.34 15.48
N ALA A 33 -1.80 5.05 15.10
CA ALA A 33 -1.51 4.18 13.96
C ALA A 33 -1.98 2.73 14.17
N SER A 34 -2.22 2.30 15.42
CA SER A 34 -2.69 0.93 15.72
C SER A 34 -4.19 0.75 15.51
N ARG A 35 -4.95 1.85 15.40
CA ARG A 35 -6.43 1.83 15.34
C ARG A 35 -7.02 2.53 14.12
N ASP A 36 -6.28 3.43 13.49
CA ASP A 36 -6.79 4.24 12.40
C ASP A 36 -6.97 3.43 11.09
N SER A 37 -8.05 3.72 10.36
CA SER A 37 -8.40 3.10 9.07
C SER A 37 -7.73 3.77 7.87
N GLY A 38 -7.09 4.93 8.04
CA GLY A 38 -6.45 5.69 6.98
C GLY A 38 -7.40 6.55 6.14
N ASP A 39 -8.50 7.02 6.73
CA ASP A 39 -9.52 7.85 6.03
C ASP A 39 -9.06 9.30 5.76
N GLY A 40 -7.89 9.67 6.28
CA GLY A 40 -7.24 10.96 6.09
C GLY A 40 -6.71 11.21 4.68
N LEU A 41 -6.03 12.34 4.51
CA LEU A 41 -5.35 12.67 3.27
C LEU A 41 -4.01 11.95 3.18
N TRP A 42 -3.83 11.18 2.12
CA TRP A 42 -2.61 10.50 1.76
C TRP A 42 -1.75 11.38 0.86
N TYR A 43 -0.48 11.53 1.21
CA TYR A 43 0.49 12.29 0.44
C TYR A 43 1.50 11.32 -0.15
N LYS A 44 1.79 11.47 -1.45
CA LYS A 44 2.78 10.62 -2.12
C LYS A 44 4.16 10.99 -1.60
N LEU A 45 4.83 10.04 -0.95
CA LEU A 45 6.14 10.23 -0.35
C LEU A 45 7.27 9.76 -1.29
N TYR A 46 7.01 8.69 -2.03
CA TYR A 46 7.96 8.07 -2.93
C TYR A 46 7.29 7.63 -4.22
N GLU A 47 8.00 7.73 -5.34
CA GLU A 47 7.65 7.03 -6.57
C GLU A 47 8.86 6.59 -7.38
N ASN A 48 8.70 5.47 -8.08
CA ASN A 48 9.66 4.93 -9.02
C ASN A 48 8.88 4.29 -10.18
N GLY A 49 8.99 4.87 -11.37
CA GLY A 49 8.08 4.63 -12.49
C GLY A 49 8.68 3.80 -13.62
N TRP A 50 8.84 4.43 -14.78
CA TRP A 50 9.38 3.82 -16.00
C TRP A 50 10.38 4.77 -16.67
N SER A 51 11.36 4.20 -17.36
CA SER A 51 12.25 4.93 -18.26
C SER A 51 12.63 4.06 -19.45
N ALA A 52 12.57 4.65 -20.65
CA ALA A 52 12.90 3.95 -21.89
C ALA A 52 14.34 3.42 -21.88
N VAL A 53 14.54 2.22 -22.42
CA VAL A 53 15.86 1.67 -22.73
C VAL A 53 16.06 1.79 -24.24
N PRO A 54 17.11 2.50 -24.71
CA PRO A 54 17.34 2.65 -26.14
C PRO A 54 17.44 1.31 -26.87
N GLY A 55 16.69 1.18 -27.98
CA GLY A 55 16.72 -0.01 -28.84
C GLY A 55 15.70 -1.10 -28.48
N THR A 56 14.87 -0.91 -27.45
CA THR A 56 13.73 -1.80 -27.17
C THR A 56 12.58 -1.52 -28.15
N THR A 57 11.78 -2.55 -28.43
CA THR A 57 10.57 -2.43 -29.26
C THR A 57 9.28 -2.57 -28.45
N ARG A 58 9.41 -2.95 -27.17
CA ARG A 58 8.33 -3.10 -26.19
C ARG A 58 8.74 -2.47 -24.88
N SER A 59 7.78 -1.84 -24.22
CA SER A 59 8.03 -1.17 -22.94
C SER A 59 8.16 -2.14 -21.79
N ASP A 60 7.75 -3.40 -21.97
CA ASP A 60 8.10 -4.51 -21.07
C ASP A 60 9.61 -4.62 -20.83
N ASP A 61 10.41 -4.34 -21.88
CA ASP A 61 11.86 -4.53 -21.87
C ASP A 61 12.61 -3.33 -21.25
N ASP A 62 11.92 -2.21 -21.06
CA ASP A 62 12.46 -0.98 -20.48
C ASP A 62 12.67 -1.07 -18.97
N ASN A 63 13.16 0.00 -18.35
CA ASN A 63 13.28 0.04 -16.90
C ASN A 63 11.91 0.30 -16.28
N TRP A 64 11.63 -0.43 -15.19
CA TRP A 64 10.42 -0.27 -14.38
C TRP A 64 10.79 -0.26 -12.91
N GLY A 65 9.98 0.39 -12.08
CA GLY A 65 10.21 0.41 -10.65
C GLY A 65 10.18 -0.98 -10.02
N VAL A 66 9.36 -1.89 -10.57
CA VAL A 66 9.40 -3.31 -10.19
C VAL A 66 10.74 -3.99 -10.53
N LYS A 67 11.38 -3.63 -11.65
CA LYS A 67 12.71 -4.17 -11.99
C LYS A 67 13.76 -3.65 -11.01
N ASP A 68 13.67 -2.38 -10.62
CA ASP A 68 14.50 -1.79 -9.57
C ASP A 68 14.27 -2.46 -8.21
N LEU A 69 13.01 -2.68 -7.82
CA LEU A 69 12.61 -3.40 -6.61
C LEU A 69 13.21 -4.81 -6.57
N ASN A 70 13.09 -5.56 -7.66
CA ASN A 70 13.66 -6.91 -7.77
C ASN A 70 15.18 -6.89 -7.72
N ARG A 71 15.85 -5.96 -8.42
CA ARG A 71 17.31 -5.75 -8.33
C ARG A 71 17.75 -5.49 -6.89
N CYS A 72 16.95 -4.75 -6.13
CA CYS A 72 17.21 -4.44 -4.72
C CYS A 72 16.60 -5.44 -3.73
N CYS A 73 16.34 -6.68 -4.17
CA CYS A 73 15.90 -7.78 -3.32
C CYS A 73 14.60 -7.48 -2.57
N GLY A 74 13.67 -6.76 -3.21
CA GLY A 74 12.41 -6.35 -2.62
C GLY A 74 12.52 -5.19 -1.62
N LYS A 75 13.62 -4.43 -1.64
CA LYS A 75 13.86 -3.32 -0.72
C LYS A 75 13.83 -1.99 -1.45
N VAL A 76 13.09 -1.04 -0.89
CA VAL A 76 13.05 0.37 -1.31
C VAL A 76 13.38 1.23 -0.11
N GLY A 77 14.32 2.15 -0.29
CA GLY A 77 14.70 3.11 0.74
C GLY A 77 13.83 4.35 0.62
N VAL A 78 12.94 4.58 1.58
CA VAL A 78 12.06 5.75 1.58
C VAL A 78 12.47 6.70 2.70
N LYS A 79 12.81 7.94 2.33
CA LYS A 79 13.14 8.99 3.28
C LYS A 79 11.87 9.58 3.87
N ILE A 80 11.74 9.57 5.20
CA ILE A 80 10.72 10.36 5.89
C ILE A 80 11.19 11.83 5.93
N PRO A 81 10.43 12.82 5.41
CA PRO A 81 10.87 14.20 5.36
C PRO A 81 10.87 14.82 6.75
N SER A 82 11.88 15.61 7.11
CA SER A 82 11.96 16.25 8.44
C SER A 82 10.97 17.40 8.64
N ASN A 83 10.35 17.86 7.55
CA ASN A 83 9.34 18.94 7.51
C ASN A 83 7.90 18.43 7.66
N ILE A 84 7.68 17.18 8.07
CA ILE A 84 6.39 16.70 8.55
C ILE A 84 6.40 16.63 10.09
N PRO A 85 5.26 16.87 10.76
CA PRO A 85 5.21 16.87 12.22
C PRO A 85 5.54 15.51 12.83
N SER A 86 6.00 15.51 14.07
CA SER A 86 6.10 14.27 14.84
C SER A 86 4.72 13.68 15.14
N GLY A 87 4.65 12.38 15.38
CA GLY A 87 3.45 11.65 15.78
C GLY A 87 3.21 10.41 14.94
N ASP A 88 2.02 9.84 15.07
CA ASP A 88 1.66 8.59 14.41
C ASP A 88 1.20 8.78 12.97
N TYR A 89 1.59 7.82 12.12
CA TYR A 89 1.31 7.79 10.70
C TYR A 89 1.01 6.36 10.22
N LEU A 90 0.18 6.26 9.19
CA LEU A 90 0.13 5.08 8.33
C LEU A 90 0.95 5.34 7.07
N VAL A 91 1.68 4.31 6.61
CA VAL A 91 2.45 4.31 5.37
C VAL A 91 1.88 3.24 4.45
N ARG A 92 1.41 3.61 3.26
CA ARG A 92 0.87 2.72 2.24
C ARG A 92 1.92 2.52 1.16
N ALA A 93 2.52 1.34 1.10
CA ALA A 93 3.41 0.94 0.02
C ALA A 93 2.64 0.14 -1.03
N GLU A 94 2.91 0.41 -2.30
CA GLU A 94 2.18 -0.17 -3.41
C GLU A 94 3.11 -0.49 -4.59
N VAL A 95 2.83 -1.62 -5.23
CA VAL A 95 3.22 -1.91 -6.61
C VAL A 95 1.95 -2.01 -7.44
N ILE A 96 1.92 -1.46 -8.65
CA ILE A 96 0.81 -1.67 -9.59
C ILE A 96 1.34 -2.49 -10.75
N ALA A 97 0.99 -3.76 -10.84
CA ALA A 97 1.41 -4.59 -11.98
C ALA A 97 0.51 -4.33 -13.19
N LEU A 98 1.14 -4.04 -14.33
CA LEU A 98 0.47 -3.54 -15.54
C LEU A 98 0.47 -4.55 -16.69
N HIS A 99 0.94 -5.79 -16.47
CA HIS A 99 1.01 -6.83 -17.50
C HIS A 99 -0.36 -7.24 -18.08
N SER A 100 -1.45 -6.96 -17.37
CA SER A 100 -2.82 -7.21 -17.82
C SER A 100 -3.60 -5.90 -18.03
N ALA A 101 -2.94 -4.75 -17.93
CA ALA A 101 -3.54 -3.46 -18.25
C ALA A 101 -3.75 -3.34 -19.79
N PRO A 102 -4.78 -2.61 -20.24
CA PRO A 102 -5.72 -1.81 -19.45
C PRO A 102 -6.87 -2.60 -18.81
N THR A 103 -6.99 -3.90 -19.07
CA THR A 103 -8.16 -4.69 -18.66
C THR A 103 -8.19 -4.98 -17.16
N GLU A 104 -7.05 -5.37 -16.59
CA GLU A 104 -6.95 -5.80 -15.20
C GLU A 104 -5.59 -5.38 -14.59
N PRO A 105 -5.37 -4.08 -14.31
CA PRO A 105 -4.21 -3.65 -13.53
C PRO A 105 -4.30 -4.20 -12.10
N GLN A 106 -3.19 -4.68 -11.55
CA GLN A 106 -3.16 -5.41 -10.27
C GLN A 106 -2.37 -4.64 -9.21
N PRO A 107 -3.03 -3.90 -8.30
CA PRO A 107 -2.36 -3.24 -7.19
C PRO A 107 -2.03 -4.23 -6.06
N TYR A 108 -0.77 -4.29 -5.66
CA TYR A 108 -0.25 -4.98 -4.49
C TYR A 108 0.07 -3.97 -3.41
N VAL A 109 -0.80 -3.88 -2.41
CA VAL A 109 -0.74 -2.85 -1.38
C VAL A 109 -0.40 -3.46 -0.03
N THR A 110 0.44 -2.78 0.75
CA THR A 110 0.69 -3.11 2.17
C THR A 110 0.80 -1.83 2.97
N CYS A 111 0.19 -1.81 4.15
CA CYS A 111 0.25 -0.67 5.06
C CYS A 111 1.15 -0.97 6.27
N TYR A 112 1.89 0.04 6.71
CA TYR A 112 2.75 0.02 7.89
C TYR A 112 2.32 1.09 8.89
N GLN A 113 2.48 0.79 10.16
CA GLN A 113 2.23 1.71 11.27
C GLN A 113 3.57 2.25 11.74
N ILE A 114 3.74 3.57 11.75
CA ILE A 114 4.99 4.21 12.19
C ILE A 114 4.72 5.38 13.12
N THR A 115 5.69 5.68 13.99
CA THR A 115 5.74 6.94 14.74
C THR A 115 6.92 7.75 14.23
N VAL A 116 6.65 8.94 13.70
CA VAL A 116 7.66 9.91 13.28
C VAL A 116 8.10 10.71 14.49
N THR A 117 9.40 10.84 14.69
CA THR A 117 10.01 11.62 15.79
C THR A 117 11.00 12.64 15.22
N GLY A 118 11.21 13.75 15.93
CA GLY A 118 12.10 14.82 15.47
C GLY A 118 11.60 15.59 14.25
N GLY A 119 10.34 15.36 13.85
CA GLY A 119 9.67 16.08 12.77
C GLY A 119 9.27 17.49 13.17
N SER A 120 9.08 18.35 12.18
CA SER A 120 8.72 19.77 12.31
C SER A 120 7.66 20.17 11.29
N GLY A 121 7.05 21.36 11.45
CA GLY A 121 6.10 21.89 10.47
C GLY A 121 4.75 21.16 10.42
N SER A 122 4.14 21.17 9.25
CA SER A 122 2.80 20.60 8.97
C SER A 122 2.82 19.84 7.64
N LEU A 123 1.92 18.87 7.49
CA LEU A 123 1.67 18.31 6.16
C LEU A 123 1.21 19.40 5.17
N PRO A 124 1.53 19.27 3.87
CA PRO A 124 1.08 20.24 2.86
C PRO A 124 -0.43 20.42 2.87
N SER A 125 -0.90 21.67 2.72
CA SER A 125 -2.34 21.98 2.66
C SER A 125 -3.01 21.51 1.36
N SER A 126 -2.22 21.13 0.35
CA SER A 126 -2.67 20.62 -0.95
C SER A 126 -1.85 19.40 -1.38
N GLY A 127 -2.31 18.69 -2.42
CA GLY A 127 -1.62 17.50 -2.95
C GLY A 127 -1.91 16.20 -2.18
N GLY A 128 -2.67 16.28 -1.09
CA GLY A 128 -3.23 15.11 -0.43
C GLY A 128 -4.41 14.53 -1.21
N VAL A 129 -4.55 13.20 -1.21
CA VAL A 129 -5.62 12.46 -1.89
C VAL A 129 -6.28 11.44 -0.95
N LYS A 130 -7.43 10.89 -1.33
CA LYS A 130 -8.11 9.83 -0.57
C LYS A 130 -8.06 8.49 -1.29
N PHE A 131 -8.00 7.41 -0.52
CA PHE A 131 -8.20 6.05 -1.02
C PHE A 131 -9.45 5.47 -0.34
N PRO A 132 -10.48 5.04 -1.10
CA PRO A 132 -10.62 5.12 -2.55
C PRO A 132 -10.78 6.55 -3.09
N GLY A 133 -10.49 6.75 -4.38
CA GLY A 133 -10.71 8.02 -5.11
C GLY A 133 -9.47 8.61 -5.81
N ALA A 134 -8.27 8.34 -5.31
CA ALA A 134 -7.03 8.86 -5.90
C ALA A 134 -6.70 8.28 -7.28
N TYR A 135 -7.21 7.09 -7.59
CA TYR A 135 -7.01 6.41 -8.87
C TYR A 135 -8.35 6.22 -9.60
N SER A 136 -8.30 6.31 -10.92
CA SER A 136 -9.39 6.03 -11.83
C SER A 136 -8.98 5.04 -12.92
N ALA A 137 -9.93 4.29 -13.47
CA ALA A 137 -9.68 3.41 -14.62
C ALA A 137 -9.22 4.19 -15.87
N SER A 138 -9.54 5.48 -15.95
CA SER A 138 -9.10 6.37 -17.02
C SER A 138 -7.73 6.99 -16.81
N ASP A 139 -7.08 6.77 -15.66
CA ASP A 139 -5.75 7.32 -15.43
C ASP A 139 -4.77 6.71 -16.44
N PRO A 140 -3.96 7.54 -17.15
CA PRO A 140 -3.04 7.04 -18.17
C PRO A 140 -1.95 6.12 -17.60
N GLY A 141 -1.70 6.19 -16.28
CA GLY A 141 -0.79 5.29 -15.57
C GLY A 141 -1.39 3.94 -15.18
N ILE A 142 -2.72 3.80 -15.23
CA ILE A 142 -3.49 2.61 -14.88
C ILE A 142 -3.94 1.88 -16.15
N GLY A 143 -4.53 2.62 -17.11
CA GLY A 143 -5.01 2.10 -18.39
C GLY A 143 -3.94 2.04 -19.49
N VAL A 144 -2.69 1.72 -19.16
CA VAL A 144 -1.56 1.71 -20.10
C VAL A 144 -1.37 0.34 -20.77
N ASN A 145 -0.89 0.33 -22.01
CA ASN A 145 -0.41 -0.89 -22.68
C ASN A 145 1.13 -0.93 -22.66
N ILE A 146 1.71 -1.71 -21.76
CA ILE A 146 3.17 -1.84 -21.63
C ILE A 146 3.81 -2.75 -22.69
N HIS A 147 3.01 -3.53 -23.42
CA HIS A 147 3.48 -4.39 -24.51
C HIS A 147 3.73 -3.64 -25.82
N GLY A 148 3.23 -2.41 -25.90
CA GLY A 148 3.55 -1.47 -26.97
C GLY A 148 4.83 -0.68 -26.69
N HIS A 149 5.09 0.30 -27.54
CA HIS A 149 6.18 1.26 -27.36
C HIS A 149 5.63 2.55 -26.71
N LEU A 150 5.97 2.76 -25.44
CA LEU A 150 5.65 3.96 -24.70
C LEU A 150 6.68 5.05 -25.02
N THR A 151 6.21 6.27 -25.19
CA THR A 151 7.07 7.47 -25.24
C THR A 151 7.15 8.16 -23.89
N GLN A 152 6.15 7.92 -23.04
CA GLN A 152 6.05 8.46 -21.69
C GLN A 152 5.19 7.52 -20.84
N TYR A 153 5.50 7.46 -19.55
CA TYR A 153 4.64 6.87 -18.54
C TYR A 153 4.34 7.91 -17.46
N ILE A 154 3.06 8.05 -17.08
CA ILE A 154 2.62 8.96 -16.02
C ILE A 154 2.26 8.10 -14.82
N ILE A 155 3.03 8.21 -13.74
CA ILE A 155 2.75 7.48 -12.50
C ILE A 155 1.41 7.99 -11.93
N PRO A 156 0.46 7.10 -11.57
CA PRO A 156 -0.85 7.51 -11.10
C PRO A 156 -0.81 8.25 -9.74
N GLY A 157 -1.87 9.00 -9.46
CA GLY A 157 -2.02 9.79 -8.24
C GLY A 157 -1.34 11.17 -8.27
N PRO A 158 -1.25 11.86 -7.13
CA PRO A 158 -0.70 13.21 -7.06
C PRO A 158 0.82 13.22 -7.27
N PRO A 159 1.44 14.38 -7.52
CA PRO A 159 2.90 14.52 -7.46
C PRO A 159 3.48 14.13 -6.09
N VAL A 160 4.77 13.79 -6.04
CA VAL A 160 5.48 13.58 -4.78
C VAL A 160 5.48 14.87 -3.95
N MET A 161 5.18 14.72 -2.66
CA MET A 161 5.11 15.83 -1.72
C MET A 161 6.48 16.50 -1.49
N PRO A 162 6.53 17.77 -1.06
CA PRO A 162 7.79 18.43 -0.69
C PRO A 162 8.60 17.62 0.34
N GLY A 163 9.86 17.33 -0.01
CA GLY A 163 10.77 16.53 0.82
C GLY A 163 10.69 15.02 0.59
N GLY A 164 9.75 14.54 -0.23
CA GLY A 164 9.70 13.16 -0.73
C GLY A 164 10.74 12.88 -1.82
N THR A 165 10.65 11.72 -2.47
CA THR A 165 11.64 11.27 -3.46
C THR A 165 10.96 10.69 -4.71
N SER A 166 11.38 11.14 -5.89
CA SER A 166 11.04 10.51 -7.17
C SER A 166 12.32 9.91 -7.76
N ASP A 167 12.43 8.59 -7.80
CA ASP A 167 13.58 7.90 -8.39
C ASP A 167 13.28 7.52 -9.85
N PRO A 168 14.11 7.92 -10.82
CA PRO A 168 14.00 7.42 -12.18
C PRO A 168 14.19 5.90 -12.22
N ALA A 169 13.34 5.19 -12.97
CA ALA A 169 13.51 3.76 -13.15
C ALA A 169 14.87 3.43 -13.78
N GLY A 170 15.52 2.38 -13.28
CA GLY A 170 16.88 1.99 -13.67
C GLY A 170 17.97 2.67 -12.83
N SER A 171 17.61 3.62 -11.95
CA SER A 171 18.58 4.39 -11.16
C SER A 171 18.38 4.30 -9.65
N MET A 172 17.31 3.65 -9.18
CA MET A 172 17.06 3.45 -7.75
C MET A 172 18.27 2.79 -7.07
N GLN A 173 18.77 3.43 -6.02
CA GLN A 173 19.86 2.90 -5.21
C GLN A 173 19.31 1.89 -4.21
N CYS A 174 19.91 0.71 -4.15
CA CYS A 174 19.50 -0.29 -3.18
C CYS A 174 19.86 0.19 -1.77
N PRO A 175 18.95 0.06 -0.78
CA PRO A 175 19.27 0.37 0.60
C PRO A 175 20.44 -0.49 1.06
N ALA A 176 21.44 0.13 1.70
CA ALA A 176 22.56 -0.60 2.27
C ALA A 176 22.06 -1.71 3.21
N THR A 177 22.54 -2.93 3.01
CA THR A 177 22.30 -4.06 3.91
C THR A 177 23.01 -3.81 5.24
N GLY A 178 22.27 -3.32 6.25
CA GLY A 178 22.81 -3.07 7.59
C GLY A 178 23.29 -1.64 7.76
N GLY A 179 22.76 -0.96 8.78
CA GLY A 179 23.04 0.45 9.02
C GLY A 179 24.52 0.72 9.31
N THR A 180 25.05 1.76 8.66
CA THR A 180 25.75 2.88 9.31
C THR A 180 25.94 3.98 8.27
N ALA A 181 25.09 5.00 8.32
CA ALA A 181 25.47 6.37 7.98
C ALA A 181 24.96 7.27 9.13
N ASN A 182 25.89 7.87 9.87
CA ASN A 182 25.74 8.88 10.94
C ASN A 182 26.72 10.03 10.58
N PRO A 183 26.62 11.35 10.93
CA PRO A 183 25.95 12.18 11.96
C PRO A 183 24.50 12.70 12.16
N ASN A 184 23.53 12.01 12.74
CA ASN A 184 22.62 12.63 13.76
C ASN A 184 21.78 11.52 14.38
N THR A 185 22.42 10.82 15.30
CA THR A 185 21.88 9.72 16.08
C THR A 185 20.73 10.17 16.99
N THR A 186 19.49 9.92 16.55
CA THR A 186 18.39 9.61 17.47
C THR A 186 18.30 8.09 17.56
N THR A 187 18.78 7.55 18.67
CA THR A 187 18.67 6.14 19.04
C THR A 187 17.20 5.69 19.03
N LEU A 188 16.82 4.82 18.10
CA LEU A 188 15.59 4.04 18.18
C LEU A 188 15.77 3.01 19.30
N ARG A 189 15.20 3.32 20.47
CA ARG A 189 15.10 2.40 21.60
C ARG A 189 13.86 1.54 21.41
N THR A 190 14.06 0.28 21.06
CA THR A 190 13.03 -0.75 21.18
C THR A 190 12.76 -1.00 22.66
N THR A 191 11.66 -0.48 23.19
CA THR A 191 11.14 -0.92 24.49
C THR A 191 10.36 -2.20 24.30
N THR A 192 11.03 -3.34 24.50
CA THR A 192 10.37 -4.60 24.84
C THR A 192 9.85 -4.49 26.26
N THR A 193 8.56 -4.24 26.43
CA THR A 193 7.88 -4.45 27.71
C THR A 193 7.61 -5.94 27.88
N THR A 194 8.41 -6.59 28.72
CA THR A 194 8.14 -7.94 29.23
C THR A 194 6.89 -7.87 30.12
N ALA A 195 5.77 -8.38 29.63
CA ALA A 195 4.56 -8.53 30.43
C ALA A 195 4.79 -9.62 31.50
N ALA A 196 4.69 -9.23 32.76
CA ALA A 196 4.77 -10.14 33.90
C ALA A 196 3.54 -11.06 33.95
N ALA A 197 3.80 -12.33 34.18
CA ALA A 197 2.78 -13.35 34.41
C ALA A 197 1.97 -13.04 35.67
N THR A 198 0.64 -13.05 35.56
CA THR A 198 -0.26 -13.13 36.72
C THR A 198 -1.34 -14.16 36.46
N THR A 199 -1.26 -15.22 37.26
CA THR A 199 -2.28 -16.12 37.84
C THR A 199 -3.58 -16.39 37.08
N ALA A 200 -3.77 -17.67 36.79
CA ALA A 200 -5.00 -18.28 36.28
C ALA A 200 -6.22 -18.02 37.17
N ARG A 201 -7.36 -17.74 36.54
CA ARG A 201 -8.69 -17.78 37.19
C ARG A 201 -9.71 -18.49 36.30
N THR A 202 -10.30 -19.48 36.96
CA THR A 202 -11.43 -20.39 36.71
C THR A 202 -12.41 -20.06 35.58
N THR A 203 -12.64 -21.08 34.75
CA THR A 203 -13.70 -21.28 33.77
C THR A 203 -15.10 -21.28 34.39
N THR A 204 -16.00 -20.49 33.81
CA THR A 204 -17.45 -20.75 33.80
C THR A 204 -17.99 -20.51 32.41
N THR A 205 -18.51 -21.58 31.82
CA THR A 205 -19.22 -21.64 30.54
C THR A 205 -20.59 -20.99 30.66
N SER A 206 -20.90 -20.02 29.80
CA SER A 206 -22.26 -19.56 29.55
C SER A 206 -22.43 -19.24 28.06
N THR A 207 -23.11 -20.15 27.36
CA THR A 207 -23.67 -20.00 26.02
C THR A 207 -24.76 -18.93 26.03
N THR A 208 -24.48 -17.77 25.42
CA THR A 208 -25.50 -16.85 24.93
C THR A 208 -24.99 -16.14 23.68
N THR A 209 -25.71 -16.33 22.57
CA THR A 209 -25.54 -15.65 21.29
C THR A 209 -25.72 -14.13 21.48
N PRO A 210 -24.75 -13.27 21.08
CA PRO A 210 -24.99 -11.83 21.01
C PRO A 210 -25.48 -11.45 19.61
N GLY A 211 -26.70 -10.90 19.57
CA GLY A 211 -27.27 -10.24 18.41
C GLY A 211 -26.49 -8.98 18.03
N VAL A 212 -26.55 -8.68 16.74
CA VAL A 212 -25.92 -7.53 16.08
C VAL A 212 -26.49 -6.22 16.66
N THR A 213 -25.64 -5.42 17.30
CA THR A 213 -25.95 -4.01 17.59
C THR A 213 -25.24 -3.12 16.57
N CYS A 214 -26.03 -2.44 15.77
CA CYS A 214 -25.64 -1.50 14.73
C CYS A 214 -25.52 -0.09 15.34
N PRO A 215 -24.40 0.65 15.16
CA PRO A 215 -24.30 2.05 15.55
C PRO A 215 -25.21 2.92 14.67
N ALA A 216 -25.70 4.02 15.23
CA ALA A 216 -26.71 4.90 14.64
C ALA A 216 -26.32 5.40 13.23
N GLY A 217 -26.99 4.85 12.21
CA GLY A 217 -26.87 5.33 10.83
C GLY A 217 -27.05 4.27 9.74
N GLY A 218 -28.16 3.53 9.73
CA GLY A 218 -28.69 2.97 8.47
C GLY A 218 -28.37 1.52 8.13
N CYS A 219 -28.64 0.58 9.03
CA CYS A 219 -28.94 -0.81 8.66
C CYS A 219 -30.40 -0.88 8.18
N GLY A 220 -30.60 -0.43 6.93
CA GLY A 220 -31.82 -0.60 6.15
C GLY A 220 -31.55 -1.53 4.97
N SER A 221 -32.56 -2.27 4.56
CA SER A 221 -32.67 -3.19 3.43
C SER A 221 -32.41 -2.57 2.03
N THR A 222 -31.55 -1.56 1.95
CA THR A 222 -31.17 -0.81 0.74
C THR A 222 -29.68 -0.81 0.47
N CYS A 223 -28.87 -1.46 1.32
CA CYS A 223 -27.47 -1.57 1.03
C CYS A 223 -27.22 -2.64 -0.04
N SER A 224 -26.80 -2.20 -1.23
CA SER A 224 -26.30 -3.07 -2.30
C SER A 224 -24.89 -2.62 -2.69
N ILE A 225 -23.96 -3.56 -2.71
CA ILE A 225 -22.59 -3.36 -3.15
C ILE A 225 -22.52 -3.62 -4.67
N SER A 226 -21.90 -2.72 -5.41
CA SER A 226 -21.67 -2.88 -6.85
C SER A 226 -20.77 -4.08 -7.14
N GLN A 227 -20.74 -4.54 -8.39
CA GLN A 227 -19.73 -5.52 -8.82
C GLN A 227 -18.34 -5.02 -8.39
N TRP A 228 -17.52 -5.94 -7.88
CA TRP A 228 -16.18 -5.75 -7.37
C TRP A 228 -16.05 -5.05 -6.01
N GLY A 229 -17.15 -4.73 -5.31
CA GLY A 229 -17.06 -4.22 -3.94
C GLY A 229 -16.91 -5.33 -2.87
N GLN A 230 -16.31 -5.00 -1.73
CA GLN A 230 -16.15 -5.95 -0.62
C GLN A 230 -17.50 -6.26 0.03
N CYS A 231 -17.80 -7.54 0.15
CA CYS A 231 -19.05 -8.05 0.71
C CYS A 231 -18.83 -9.02 1.87
N GLY A 232 -17.59 -9.25 2.28
CA GLY A 232 -17.26 -10.15 3.37
C GLY A 232 -15.76 -10.23 3.68
N GLY A 233 -15.42 -11.07 4.65
CA GLY A 233 -14.07 -11.25 5.19
C GLY A 233 -14.08 -11.28 6.72
N VAL A 234 -13.08 -11.91 7.33
CA VAL A 234 -12.87 -11.89 8.78
C VAL A 234 -12.74 -10.44 9.24
N GLY A 235 -13.63 -10.03 10.15
CA GLY A 235 -13.69 -8.67 10.69
C GLY A 235 -14.53 -7.67 9.88
N TRP A 236 -15.11 -8.08 8.74
CA TRP A 236 -15.99 -7.22 7.95
C TRP A 236 -17.32 -6.95 8.66
N THR A 237 -17.60 -5.68 8.94
CA THR A 237 -18.85 -5.19 9.54
C THR A 237 -19.73 -4.42 8.56
N GLY A 238 -19.28 -4.28 7.32
CA GLY A 238 -20.00 -3.59 6.26
C GLY A 238 -21.10 -4.44 5.63
N CYS A 239 -21.63 -3.92 4.53
CA CYS A 239 -22.68 -4.55 3.76
C CYS A 239 -22.28 -5.91 3.19
N THR A 240 -23.21 -6.86 3.05
CA THR A 240 -22.94 -8.19 2.49
C THR A 240 -23.79 -8.51 1.26
N ASN A 241 -24.71 -7.62 0.90
CA ASN A 241 -25.63 -7.80 -0.20
C ASN A 241 -25.04 -7.21 -1.49
N CYS A 242 -24.85 -8.06 -2.50
CA CYS A 242 -24.24 -7.72 -3.78
C CYS A 242 -25.27 -7.36 -4.87
N GLY A 243 -26.52 -7.07 -4.52
CA GLY A 243 -27.58 -6.81 -5.49
C GLY A 243 -27.81 -8.00 -6.42
N SER A 244 -27.50 -7.83 -7.71
CA SER A 244 -27.58 -8.89 -8.74
C SER A 244 -26.35 -9.81 -8.82
N PHE A 245 -25.28 -9.51 -8.08
CA PHE A 245 -24.03 -10.28 -8.07
C PHE A 245 -23.96 -11.24 -6.88
N ARG A 246 -22.99 -12.14 -6.88
CA ARG A 246 -22.74 -13.05 -5.75
C ARG A 246 -21.53 -12.61 -4.94
N CYS A 247 -21.60 -12.73 -3.62
CA CYS A 247 -20.43 -12.50 -2.77
C CYS A 247 -19.47 -13.69 -2.86
N VAL A 248 -18.34 -13.53 -3.56
CA VAL A 248 -17.31 -14.56 -3.77
C VAL A 248 -16.17 -14.36 -2.79
N LYS A 249 -15.86 -15.38 -1.99
CA LYS A 249 -14.69 -15.39 -1.10
C LYS A 249 -13.41 -15.48 -1.93
N LEU A 250 -12.51 -14.50 -1.80
CA LEU A 250 -11.18 -14.53 -2.41
C LEU A 250 -10.13 -15.03 -1.41
N ASN A 251 -10.23 -14.60 -0.16
CA ASN A 251 -9.43 -15.13 0.96
C ASN A 251 -10.18 -14.98 2.28
N ASP A 252 -9.56 -15.38 3.40
CA ASP A 252 -10.21 -15.34 4.72
C ASP A 252 -10.61 -13.93 5.16
N TYR A 253 -9.89 -12.90 4.73
CA TYR A 253 -10.10 -11.51 5.13
C TYR A 253 -10.86 -10.68 4.08
N TYR A 254 -11.16 -11.25 2.91
CA TYR A 254 -11.75 -10.51 1.79
C TYR A 254 -12.65 -11.37 0.89
N SER A 255 -13.91 -10.96 0.77
CA SER A 255 -14.88 -11.45 -0.20
C SER A 255 -15.42 -10.30 -1.04
N GLN A 256 -15.69 -10.53 -2.32
CA GLN A 256 -16.02 -9.50 -3.31
C GLN A 256 -17.25 -9.87 -4.13
N CYS A 257 -18.09 -8.89 -4.49
CA CYS A 257 -19.22 -9.10 -5.39
C CYS A 257 -18.76 -9.40 -6.82
N GLN A 258 -19.17 -10.52 -7.42
CA GLN A 258 -18.86 -10.91 -8.79
C GLN A 258 -20.10 -11.37 -9.57
#